data_AF-A0AAQ3PT12-F1
#
_entry.id   AF-A0AAQ3PT12-F1
#
_cell.length_a   1.000
_cell.length_b   1.000
_cell.length_c   1.000
_cell.angle_alpha   90.00
_cell.angle_beta   90.00
_cell.angle_gamma   90.00
#
_symmetry.space_group_name_H-M   'P 1'
#
loop_
_entity.id
_entity.type
_entity.pdbx_description
1 polymer ?
#
loop_
_entity_poly.entity_id
_entity_poly.type
_entity_poly.pdbx_seq_one_letter_code
_entity_poly.pdbx_strand_id
1 'polypeptide(L)' 'MADPANGNPSADDIQEQERRREQEAKAAEERRLKEVHDKETDDRHRADMDNTVAHTAPADPFVNTLGEISHPIFLSPP' A
#
# COMPACT_ATOMS: atom_id res chain seq x y z
N MET A 1 12.49 -39.85 43.60
CA MET A 1 13.11 -38.70 42.91
C MET A 1 13.28 -39.12 41.47
N ALA A 2 12.63 -38.45 40.51
CA ALA A 2 12.75 -38.80 39.10
C ALA A 2 14.09 -38.27 38.55
N ASP A 3 14.87 -39.15 37.93
CA ASP A 3 16.18 -38.86 37.34
C ASP A 3 16.05 -37.92 36.13
N PRO A 4 16.75 -36.77 36.08
CA PRO A 4 16.61 -35.77 35.00
C PRO A 4 17.25 -36.20 33.66
N ALA A 5 17.81 -37.42 33.57
CA ALA A 5 18.61 -37.88 32.44
C ALA A 5 17.86 -38.70 31.37
N ASN A 6 16.58 -39.01 31.56
CA ASN A 6 15.76 -39.63 30.50
C ASN A 6 15.01 -38.56 29.73
N GLY A 7 15.69 -37.98 28.74
CA GLY A 7 15.25 -36.87 27.89
C GLY A 7 14.09 -37.19 26.95
N ASN A 8 12.97 -37.66 27.49
CA ASN A 8 11.70 -37.65 26.79
C ASN A 8 10.92 -36.40 27.21
N PRO A 9 10.72 -35.42 26.31
CA PRO A 9 9.85 -34.28 26.60
C PRO A 9 8.47 -34.82 26.97
N SER A 10 7.86 -34.23 28.01
CA SER A 10 6.52 -34.61 28.43
C SER A 10 5.53 -34.31 27.30
N ALA A 11 4.37 -34.98 27.29
CA ALA A 11 3.33 -34.68 26.30
C ALA A 11 2.97 -33.17 26.28
N ASP A 12 2.98 -32.55 27.46
CA ASP A 12 2.79 -31.11 27.63
C ASP A 12 3.93 -30.28 27.00
N ASP A 13 5.18 -30.72 27.12
CA ASP A 13 6.36 -30.05 26.52
C ASP A 13 6.33 -30.14 25.00
N ILE A 14 5.89 -31.28 24.45
CA ILE A 14 5.73 -31.50 23.01
C ILE A 14 4.62 -30.57 22.48
N GLN A 15 3.49 -30.50 23.18
CA GLN A 15 2.37 -29.65 22.80
C GLN A 15 2.71 -28.16 22.90
N GLU A 16 3.45 -27.76 23.93
CA GLU A 16 4.01 -26.41 24.08
C GLU A 16 4.94 -26.06 22.90
N GLN A 17 5.80 -27.00 22.50
CA GLN A 17 6.73 -26.81 21.40
C GLN A 17 6.02 -26.68 20.05
N GLU A 18 4.99 -27.49 19.79
CA GLU A 18 4.16 -27.39 18.59
C GLU A 18 3.44 -26.04 18.54
N ARG A 19 2.83 -25.60 19.64
CA ARG A 19 2.15 -24.31 19.73
C ARG A 19 3.10 -23.14 19.44
N ARG A 20 4.35 -23.19 19.94
CA ARG A 20 5.37 -22.18 19.64
C ARG A 20 5.74 -22.18 18.17
N ARG A 21 5.95 -23.35 17.56
CA ARG A 21 6.25 -23.47 16.13
C ARG A 21 5.10 -22.95 15.26
N GLU A 22 3.86 -23.25 15.60
CA GLU A 22 2.69 -22.73 14.89
C GLU A 22 2.58 -21.20 15.00
N GLN A 23 2.81 -20.64 16.19
CA GLN A 23 2.80 -19.20 16.40
C GLN A 23 3.93 -18.50 15.63
N GLU A 24 5.14 -19.08 15.63
CA GLU A 24 6.27 -18.57 14.86
C GLU A 24 6.02 -18.63 13.36
N ALA A 25 5.46 -19.75 12.86
CA ALA A 25 5.10 -19.91 11.46
C ALA A 25 4.05 -18.87 11.04
N LYS A 26 3.01 -18.68 11.85
CA LYS A 26 1.96 -17.68 11.60
C LYS A 26 2.52 -16.25 11.60
N ALA A 27 3.38 -15.93 12.57
CA ALA A 27 4.02 -14.62 12.63
C ALA A 27 4.95 -14.37 11.42
N ALA A 28 5.65 -15.41 10.94
CA ALA A 28 6.49 -15.31 9.75
C ALA A 28 5.66 -15.12 8.46
N GLU A 29 4.54 -15.82 8.35
CA GLU A 29 3.59 -15.66 7.23
C GLU A 29 2.95 -14.27 7.23
N GLU A 30 2.51 -13.78 8.39
CA GLU A 30 1.96 -12.43 8.55
C GLU A 30 2.98 -11.35 8.19
N ARG A 31 4.25 -11.50 8.61
CA ARG A 31 5.33 -10.60 8.20
C ARG A 31 5.56 -10.61 6.69
N ARG A 32 5.51 -11.78 6.05
CA ARG A 32 5.63 -11.89 4.59
C ARG A 32 4.48 -11.22 3.86
N LEU A 33 3.25 -11.43 4.31
CA LEU A 33 2.07 -10.78 3.73
C LEU A 33 2.15 -9.26 3.86
N LYS A 34 2.64 -8.77 5.01
CA LYS A 34 2.86 -7.34 5.23
C LYS A 34 3.94 -6.78 4.30
N GLU A 35 5.07 -7.46 4.12
CA GLU A 35 6.14 -7.00 3.22
C GLU A 35 5.65 -6.89 1.76
N VAL A 36 4.85 -7.85 1.30
CA VAL A 36 4.23 -7.80 -0.04
C VAL A 36 3.30 -6.59 -0.16
N HIS A 37 2.45 -6.37 0.84
CA HIS A 37 1.49 -5.27 0.83
C HIS A 37 2.17 -3.89 0.93
N ASP A 38 3.20 -3.76 1.77
CA ASP A 38 3.98 -2.54 1.91
C ASP A 38 4.69 -2.22 0.59
N LYS A 39 5.30 -3.22 -0.06
CA LYS A 39 5.91 -3.08 -1.39
C LYS A 39 4.89 -2.68 -2.47
N GLU A 40 3.73 -3.32 -2.52
CA GLU A 40 2.68 -2.96 -3.50
C GLU A 40 2.16 -1.54 -3.28
N THR A 41 2.11 -1.09 -2.02
CA THR A 41 1.72 0.27 -1.68
C THR A 41 2.79 1.27 -2.12
N ASP A 42 4.07 0.96 -1.93
CA ASP A 42 5.18 1.78 -2.41
C ASP A 42 5.22 1.86 -3.95
N ASP A 43 4.96 0.74 -4.64
CA ASP A 43 4.92 0.68 -6.11
C ASP A 43 3.78 1.56 -6.67
N ARG A 44 2.60 1.54 -6.04
CA ARG A 44 1.49 2.45 -6.38
C ARG A 44 1.82 3.91 -6.10
N HIS A 45 2.39 4.19 -4.92
CA HIS A 45 2.81 5.55 -4.55
C HIS A 45 3.84 6.11 -5.52
N ARG A 46 4.78 5.28 -5.99
CA ARG A 46 5.76 5.67 -7.00
C ARG A 46 5.11 5.96 -8.35
N ALA A 47 4.16 5.13 -8.79
CA ALA A 47 3.43 5.36 -10.04
C ALA A 47 2.62 6.67 -10.03
N ASP A 48 1.99 7.01 -8.90
CA ASP A 48 1.26 8.27 -8.74
C ASP A 48 2.20 9.49 -8.80
N MET A 49 3.41 9.39 -8.24
CA MET A 49 4.43 10.45 -8.33
C MET A 49 4.93 10.64 -9.78
N ASP A 50 5.12 9.55 -10.55
CA ASP A 50 5.50 9.65 -11.97
C ASP A 50 4.37 10.25 -12.82
N ASN A 51 3.09 9.97 -12.49
CA ASN A 51 1.94 10.50 -13.22
C ASN A 51 1.67 12.00 -12.94
N THR A 52 2.04 12.50 -11.75
CA THR A 52 1.93 13.94 -11.45
C THR A 52 2.98 14.78 -12.19
N VAL A 53 4.17 14.25 -12.46
CA VAL A 53 5.20 14.91 -13.29
C VAL A 53 4.78 14.99 -14.77
N ALA A 54 4.07 13.98 -15.29
CA ALA A 54 3.61 13.97 -16.67
C ALA A 54 2.49 14.99 -16.98
N HIS A 55 1.73 15.43 -15.96
CA HIS A 55 0.69 16.48 -16.13
C HIS A 55 1.22 17.92 -15.98
N THR A 56 2.48 18.11 -15.59
CA THR A 56 3.18 19.39 -15.73
C THR A 56 3.77 19.54 -17.13
N ALA A 57 2.93 19.52 -18.17
CA ALA A 57 3.31 20.14 -19.42
C ALA A 57 3.44 21.65 -19.15
N PRO A 58 4.56 22.32 -19.50
CA PRO A 58 4.64 23.77 -19.38
C PRO A 58 3.46 24.36 -20.14
N ALA A 59 2.71 25.25 -19.52
CA ALA A 59 1.65 26.00 -20.17
C ALA A 59 2.22 26.57 -21.48
N ASP A 60 1.78 26.01 -22.59
CA ASP A 60 2.18 26.41 -23.92
C ASP A 60 1.82 27.90 -24.08
N PRO A 61 2.79 28.82 -24.24
CA PRO A 61 2.52 30.26 -24.23
C PRO A 61 1.65 30.72 -25.41
N PHE A 62 1.36 29.83 -26.37
CA PHE A 62 0.52 30.12 -27.53
C PHE A 62 -0.94 29.66 -27.40
N VAL A 63 -1.34 29.02 -26.30
CA VAL A 63 -2.75 28.69 -26.04
C VAL A 63 -3.38 29.82 -25.24
N ASN A 64 -3.41 31.02 -25.83
CA ASN A 64 -4.12 32.16 -25.30
C ASN A 64 -4.66 33.06 -26.42
N THR A 65 -5.43 32.48 -27.34
CA THR A 65 -6.24 33.24 -28.29
C THR A 65 -7.59 32.56 -28.51
N LEU A 66 -8.66 33.33 -28.32
CA LEU A 66 -10.07 33.04 -28.65
C LEU A 66 -10.94 32.38 -27.57
N GLY A 67 -10.79 32.82 -26.32
CA GLY A 67 -11.83 32.69 -25.29
C GLY A 67 -12.63 33.97 -25.00
N GLU A 68 -12.18 35.13 -25.50
CA GLU A 68 -12.92 36.40 -25.42
C GLU A 68 -13.99 36.46 -26.51
N ILE A 69 -14.98 35.57 -26.45
CA ILE A 69 -16.24 35.78 -27.17
C ILE A 69 -17.06 36.75 -26.32
N SER A 70 -17.09 38.00 -26.79
CA SER A 70 -17.98 39.05 -26.34
C SER A 70 -19.38 38.51 -26.08
N HIS A 71 -19.91 38.70 -24.88
CA HIS A 71 -21.31 38.45 -24.56
C HIS A 71 -22.18 39.38 -25.44
N PRO A 72 -23.03 38.92 -26.36
CA PRO A 72 -24.04 39.80 -26.91
C PRO A 72 -25.09 40.05 -25.81
N ILE A 73 -25.13 41.28 -25.32
CA ILE A 73 -26.22 41.77 -24.48
C ILE A 73 -27.48 41.74 -25.34
N PHE A 74 -28.37 40.77 -25.11
CA PHE A 74 -29.75 40.85 -25.60
C PHE A 74 -30.50 41.83 -24.69
N LEU A 75 -30.52 43.10 -25.10
CA LEU A 75 -31.53 44.05 -24.64
C LEU A 75 -32.85 43.65 -25.31
N SER A 76 -33.72 42.94 -24.60
CA SER A 76 -35.15 42.95 -24.90
C SER A 76 -35.65 44.38 -24.79
N PRO A 77 -36.35 44.92 -25.80
CA PRO A 77 -37.76 45.28 -25.54
C PRO A 77 -38.66 45.25 -26.80
N PRO A 78 -39.99 45.40 -26.68
CA PRO A 78 -40.78 45.75 -25.48
C PRO A 78 -41.63 44.63 -24.88
#